data_AF-A0A3D0J739-F1
#
_entry.id   AF-A0A3D0J739-F1
#
_cell.length_a   1.000
_cell.length_b   1.000
_cell.length_c   1.000
_cell.angle_alpha   90.00
_cell.angle_beta   90.00
_cell.angle_gamma   90.00
#
_symmetry.space_group_name_H-M   'P 1'
#
loop_
_entity.id
_entity.type
_entity.pdbx_description
1 polymer ?
#
loop_
_entity_poly.entity_id
_entity_poly.type
_entity_poly.pdbx_seq_one_letter_code
_entity_poly.pdbx_strand_id
1 'polypeptide(L)' 'MKYAGLTDDPIKRKQAHGNPVDWRVEKMFTSEEEARKWEKGIRVLGYQAGTGGSGWRYGYTYTITEGTKQ' A
#
# COMPACT_ATOMS: atom_id res chain seq x y z
N MET A 1 0.75 -4.64 -13.01
CA MET A 1 1.05 -3.26 -12.56
C MET A 1 1.42 -3.31 -11.09
N LYS A 2 2.15 -2.32 -10.53
CA LYS A 2 2.46 -2.32 -9.10
C LYS A 2 1.55 -1.34 -8.37
N TYR A 3 1.03 -1.75 -7.22
CA TYR A 3 0.24 -0.91 -6.33
C TYR A 3 1.04 -0.60 -5.07
N ALA A 4 0.83 0.60 -4.55
CA ALA A 4 1.29 0.97 -3.24
C ALA A 4 0.16 1.63 -2.46
N GLY A 5 0.18 1.46 -1.17
CA GLY A 5 -0.79 2.10 -0.32
C GLY A 5 -0.30 2.20 1.10
N LEU A 6 -1.07 2.94 1.87
CA LEU A 6 -0.90 3.07 3.29
C LEU A 6 -2.07 2.39 4.01
N THR A 7 -1.77 1.73 5.14
CA THR A 7 -2.76 1.11 6.01
C THR A 7 -2.26 1.08 7.44
N ASP A 8 -3.16 1.02 8.42
CA ASP A 8 -2.83 0.72 9.82
C ASP A 8 -2.79 -0.80 10.04
N ASP A 9 -3.60 -1.53 9.27
CA ASP A 9 -3.75 -2.98 9.33
C ASP A 9 -3.38 -3.62 7.99
N PRO A 10 -2.13 -4.06 7.79
CA PRO A 10 -1.72 -4.68 6.53
C PRO A 10 -2.44 -6.01 6.29
N ILE A 11 -2.74 -6.78 7.34
CA ILE A 11 -3.43 -8.08 7.20
C ILE A 11 -4.87 -7.88 6.70
N LYS A 12 -5.61 -6.96 7.33
CA LYS A 12 -7.01 -6.67 6.98
C LYS A 12 -7.11 -6.08 5.56
N ARG A 13 -6.17 -5.21 5.21
CA ARG A 13 -6.08 -4.60 3.87
C ARG A 13 -5.68 -5.61 2.79
N LYS A 14 -4.74 -6.52 3.09
CA LYS A 14 -4.38 -7.63 2.22
C LYS A 14 -5.60 -8.50 1.89
N GLN A 15 -6.40 -8.86 2.90
CA GLN A 15 -7.63 -9.63 2.68
C GLN A 15 -8.66 -8.87 1.83
N ALA A 16 -8.83 -7.56 2.07
CA ALA A 16 -9.75 -6.73 1.28
C ALA A 16 -9.37 -6.70 -0.22
N HIS A 17 -8.07 -6.70 -0.54
CA HIS A 17 -7.56 -6.74 -1.93
C HIS A 17 -7.51 -8.14 -2.55
N GLY A 18 -8.15 -9.14 -1.92
CA GLY A 18 -8.18 -10.51 -2.45
C GLY A 18 -6.93 -11.34 -2.13
N ASN A 19 -6.20 -10.97 -1.08
CA ASN A 19 -5.03 -11.67 -0.57
C ASN A 19 -3.90 -11.87 -1.61
N PRO A 20 -3.35 -10.78 -2.18
CA PRO A 20 -2.21 -10.88 -3.10
C PRO A 20 -1.07 -11.69 -2.48
N VAL A 21 -0.58 -12.68 -3.23
CA VAL A 21 0.53 -13.54 -2.80
C VAL A 21 1.83 -12.75 -2.63
N ASP A 22 1.99 -11.68 -3.41
CA ASP A 22 3.16 -10.80 -3.45
C ASP A 22 3.00 -9.55 -2.55
N TRP A 23 2.13 -9.62 -1.53
CA TRP A 23 1.96 -8.53 -0.59
C TRP A 23 3.20 -8.35 0.28
N ARG A 24 3.76 -7.14 0.27
CA ARG A 24 4.93 -6.78 1.08
C ARG A 24 4.67 -5.48 1.82
N VAL A 25 4.96 -5.49 3.12
CA VAL A 25 5.07 -4.27 3.91
C VAL A 25 6.48 -3.76 3.74
N GLU A 26 6.64 -2.66 3.01
CA GLU A 26 7.95 -2.08 2.70
C GLU A 26 8.49 -1.29 3.89
N LYS A 27 7.61 -0.53 4.56
CA LYS A 27 8.01 0.38 5.61
C LYS A 27 6.90 0.56 6.65
N MET A 28 7.30 0.67 7.91
CA MET A 28 6.43 1.14 8.98
C MET A 28 6.73 2.63 9.21
N PHE A 29 5.67 3.43 9.30
CA PHE A 29 5.73 4.85 9.61
C PHE A 29 5.28 5.09 11.04
N THR A 30 6.02 5.94 11.74
CA THR A 30 5.64 6.43 13.07
C THR A 30 4.84 7.73 12.99
N SER A 31 4.85 8.40 11.84
CA SER A 31 4.13 9.65 11.59
C SER A 31 3.39 9.61 10.25
N GLU A 32 2.16 10.15 10.24
CA GLU A 32 1.36 10.29 9.01
C GLU A 32 2.11 11.10 7.94
N GLU A 33 2.85 12.14 8.34
CA GLU A 33 3.57 13.01 7.41
C GLU A 33 4.65 12.25 6.63
N GLU A 34 5.39 11.35 7.28
CA GLU A 34 6.38 10.49 6.62
C GLU A 34 5.71 9.51 5.66
N ALA A 35 4.58 8.93 6.07
CA ALA A 35 3.81 8.01 5.25
C ALA A 35 3.33 8.70 3.97
N ARG A 36 2.78 9.91 4.08
CA ARG A 36 2.35 10.73 2.94
C ARG A 36 3.50 11.13 2.03
N LYS A 37 4.67 11.49 2.59
CA LYS A 37 5.88 11.75 1.79
C LYS A 37 6.31 10.52 1.00
N TRP A 38 6.28 9.35 1.62
CA TRP A 38 6.60 8.10 0.95
C TRP A 38 5.58 7.74 -0.14
N GLU A 39 4.28 7.86 0.13
CA GLU A 39 3.21 7.61 -0.85
C GLU A 39 3.40 8.48 -2.10
N LYS A 40 3.71 9.77 -1.91
CA LYS A 40 4.03 10.69 -3.01
C LYS A 40 5.28 10.24 -3.78
N GLY A 41 6.35 9.85 -3.10
CA GLY A 41 7.59 9.39 -3.74
C GLY A 41 7.38 8.13 -4.58
N ILE A 42 6.66 7.15 -4.04
CA ILE A 42 6.32 5.90 -4.73
C ILE A 42 5.40 6.14 -5.95
N ARG A 43 4.47 7.09 -5.84
CA ARG A 43 3.64 7.50 -6.98
C ARG A 43 4.49 8.08 -8.13
N VAL A 44 5.54 8.84 -7.80
CA VAL A 44 6.50 9.36 -8.79
C VAL A 44 7.33 8.23 -9.43
N LEU A 45 7.60 7.15 -8.69
CA LEU A 45 8.24 5.94 -9.23
C LEU A 45 7.34 5.11 -10.16
N GLY A 46 6.10 5.54 -10.41
CA GLY A 46 5.17 4.86 -11.32
C GLY A 46 4.33 3.77 -10.67
N TYR A 47 4.31 3.69 -9.34
CA TYR A 47 3.38 2.81 -8.63
C TYR A 47 2.00 3.44 -8.56
N GLN A 48 0.97 2.61 -8.66
CA GLN A 48 -0.41 3.03 -8.46
C GLN A 48 -0.65 3.21 -6.96
N ALA A 49 -0.69 4.46 -6.51
CA ALA A 49 -1.02 4.80 -5.14
C ALA A 49 -2.53 4.98 -4.98
N GLY A 50 -3.16 4.23 -4.06
CA GLY A 50 -4.55 4.46 -3.70
C GLY A 50 -4.73 5.72 -2.85
N THR A 51 -5.82 6.44 -3.08
CA THR A 51 -6.22 7.54 -2.20
C THR A 51 -6.65 7.00 -0.83
N GLY A 52 -5.72 7.02 0.12
CA GLY A 52 -5.98 7.12 1.56
C GLY A 52 -7.14 6.28 2.10
N GLY A 53 -6.88 5.00 2.37
CA GLY A 53 -7.58 4.37 3.49
C GLY A 53 -7.17 5.09 4.79
N SER A 54 -8.01 5.07 5.82
CA SER A 54 -7.79 5.77 7.10
C SER A 54 -6.54 5.36 7.89
N GLY A 55 -5.63 4.58 7.30
CA GLY A 55 -4.41 4.11 7.94
C GLY A 55 -3.17 4.54 7.19
N TRP A 56 -2.17 5.00 7.94
CA TRP A 56 -0.90 5.54 7.42
C TRP A 56 0.33 4.83 7.99
N ARG A 57 0.14 3.95 8.97
CA ARG A 57 1.20 3.40 9.82
C ARG A 57 2.09 2.36 9.13
N TYR A 58 1.59 1.73 8.07
CA TYR A 58 2.34 0.78 7.26
C TYR A 58 2.19 1.10 5.77
N GLY A 59 3.32 1.33 5.12
CA GLY A 59 3.45 1.36 3.67
C GLY A 59 3.59 -0.05 3.13
N TYR A 60 2.66 -0.43 2.27
CA TYR A 60 2.67 -1.72 1.62
C TYR A 60 2.71 -1.55 0.11
N THR A 61 3.33 -2.52 -0.54
CA THR A 61 3.32 -2.66 -2.00
C THR A 61 2.90 -4.07 -2.36
N TYR A 62 2.26 -4.20 -3.51
CA TYR A 62 1.96 -5.49 -4.08
C TYR A 62 1.85 -5.38 -5.60
N THR A 63 2.09 -6.49 -6.28
CA THR A 63 1.88 -6.57 -7.73
C THR A 63 0.40 -6.87 -8.01
N ILE A 64 -0.28 -5.96 -8.72
CA ILE A 64 -1.62 -6.18 -9.25
C ILE A 64 -1.50 -7.22 -10.38
N THR A 65 -2.13 -8.37 -10.15
CA THR A 65 -2.28 -9.49 -11.09
C THR A 65 -3.77 -9.74 -11.37
N GLU A 66 -4.12 -10.61 -12.32
CA GLU A 66 -5.52 -10.95 -12.61
C GLU A 66 -6.29 -11.52 -11.39
N GLY A 67 -5.60 -11.99 -10.36
CA GLY A 67 -6.21 -12.49 -9.12
C GLY A 67 -6.47 -11.43 -8.04
N THR A 68 -5.93 -10.21 -8.19
CA THR A 68 -6.13 -9.14 -7.19
C THR A 68 -7.47 -8.43 -7.38
N LYS A 69 -8.22 -8.26 -6.29
CA LYS A 69 -9.45 -7.45 -6.28
C LYS A 69 -9.08 -5.97 -6.13
N GLN A 70 -9.47 -5.16 -7.12
CA GLN A 70 -9.36 -3.70 -7.08
C GLN A 70 -10.43 -3.08 -6.19
#